data_AF-A0A3Q1EZI5-F1
#
_entry.id   AF-A0A3Q1EZI5-F1
#
_cell.length_a   1.000
_cell.length_b   1.000
_cell.length_c   1.000
_cell.angle_alpha   90.00
_cell.angle_beta   90.00
_cell.angle_gamma   90.00
#
_symmetry.space_group_name_H-M   'P 1'
#
loop_
_entity.id
_entity.type
_entity.pdbx_description
1 polymer ?
#
loop_
_entity_poly.entity_id
_entity_poly.type
_entity_poly.pdbx_seq_one_letter_code
_entity_poly.pdbx_strand_id
1 'polypeptide(L)'
;MYKYSLSSSCLYVFYLFFFFLNSVFGEVDFHIVDNNEEHHTDEVSQERLVVRRGQNFKMTLTLMQSFDPEHQQLVLTAKTGQHASEDKGTLSRFGYPDNIRRSSSAKAMWKVELLTGFSLPSKTVTLSITPPADAPVGEYELFGKLQDEEKSLGKLVVLFNPWQQHCPEWLKWQDCQVTYQKCKLK
;
A
#
# COMPACT_ATOMS: atom_id res chain seq x y z
N MET A 1 -22.26 -12.59 47.33
CA MET A 1 -21.43 -11.96 46.28
C MET A 1 -21.08 -13.02 45.25
N TYR A 2 -21.69 -12.98 44.06
CA TYR A 2 -21.34 -13.90 42.98
C TYR A 2 -20.13 -13.33 42.23
N LYS A 3 -18.97 -13.98 42.37
CA LYS A 3 -17.81 -13.74 41.49
C LYS A 3 -18.08 -14.47 40.18
N TYR A 4 -18.55 -13.76 39.16
CA TYR A 4 -18.59 -14.30 37.82
C TYR A 4 -17.15 -14.43 37.30
N SER A 5 -16.70 -15.66 37.09
CA SER A 5 -15.46 -15.95 36.37
C SER A 5 -15.81 -16.07 34.89
N LEU A 6 -15.43 -15.08 34.09
CA LEU A 6 -15.53 -15.14 32.64
C LEU A 6 -14.48 -16.14 32.12
N SER A 7 -14.88 -17.06 31.25
CA SER A 7 -13.94 -17.99 30.63
C SER A 7 -12.93 -17.24 29.76
N SER A 8 -11.72 -17.80 29.60
CA SER A 8 -10.67 -17.21 28.76
C SER A 8 -11.13 -16.98 27.31
N SER A 9 -12.00 -17.85 26.79
CA SER A 9 -12.65 -17.71 25.49
C SER A 9 -13.68 -16.57 25.45
N CYS A 10 -14.43 -16.33 26.53
CA CYS A 10 -15.38 -15.21 26.60
C CYS A 10 -14.66 -13.86 26.69
N LEU A 11 -13.55 -13.79 27.45
CA LEU A 11 -12.66 -12.63 27.46
C LEU A 11 -12.03 -12.36 26.08
N TYR A 12 -11.67 -13.41 25.34
CA TYR A 12 -11.12 -13.29 23.98
C TYR A 12 -12.17 -12.78 22.98
N VAL A 13 -13.42 -13.27 23.06
CA VAL A 13 -14.52 -12.77 22.23
C VAL A 13 -14.85 -11.31 22.57
N PHE A 14 -14.86 -10.92 23.85
CA PHE A 14 -15.00 -9.52 24.24
C PHE A 14 -13.82 -8.66 23.77
N TYR A 15 -12.59 -9.16 23.84
CA TYR A 15 -11.40 -8.48 23.32
C TYR A 15 -11.50 -8.29 21.80
N LEU A 16 -11.85 -9.33 21.05
CA LEU A 16 -12.07 -9.26 19.62
C LEU A 16 -13.19 -8.27 19.28
N PHE A 17 -14.31 -8.30 20.01
CA PHE A 17 -15.43 -7.39 19.79
C PHE A 17 -15.08 -5.92 20.09
N PHE A 18 -14.28 -5.67 21.14
CA PHE A 18 -13.79 -4.34 21.50
C PHE A 18 -12.77 -3.80 20.50
N PHE A 19 -11.89 -4.67 19.96
CA PHE A 19 -10.96 -4.33 18.88
C PHE A 19 -11.65 -4.13 17.53
N PHE A 20 -12.70 -4.88 17.21
CA PHE A 20 -13.45 -4.73 15.96
C PHE A 20 -14.28 -3.44 15.89
N LEU A 21 -14.63 -2.83 17.03
CA LEU A 21 -15.49 -1.65 17.07
C LEU A 21 -14.76 -0.30 16.95
N ASN A 22 -13.43 -0.25 17.04
CA ASN A 22 -12.67 1.01 17.01
C ASN A 22 -11.47 0.93 16.07
N SER A 23 -11.74 0.75 14.77
CA SER A 23 -10.74 0.85 13.70
C SER A 23 -10.25 2.30 13.56
N VAL A 24 -8.96 2.55 13.74
CA VAL A 24 -8.25 3.81 13.50
C VAL A 24 -8.33 4.21 12.03
N PHE A 25 -8.30 3.23 11.12
CA PHE A 25 -8.45 3.48 9.69
C PHE A 25 -9.92 3.60 9.30
N GLY A 26 -10.31 4.73 8.72
CA GLY A 26 -11.61 4.94 8.11
C GLY A 26 -11.60 4.55 6.63
N GLU A 27 -11.86 5.55 5.79
CA GLU A 27 -11.93 5.43 4.33
C GLU A 27 -10.55 5.49 3.68
N VAL A 28 -10.41 4.77 2.56
CA VAL A 28 -9.23 4.76 1.71
C VAL A 28 -9.65 5.16 0.31
N ASP A 29 -9.10 6.26 -0.19
CA ASP A 29 -9.28 6.71 -1.56
C ASP A 29 -7.97 6.56 -2.34
N PHE A 30 -8.00 5.70 -3.35
CA PHE A 30 -6.87 5.44 -4.24
C PHE A 30 -6.82 6.37 -5.44
N HIS A 31 -7.69 7.39 -5.56
CA HIS A 31 -7.72 8.33 -6.69
C HIS A 31 -7.63 7.60 -8.04
N ILE A 32 -8.43 6.55 -8.22
CA ILE A 32 -8.22 5.53 -9.28
C ILE A 32 -8.21 6.16 -10.67
N VAL A 33 -9.13 7.08 -10.96
CA VAL A 33 -9.22 7.73 -12.27
C VAL A 33 -7.97 8.54 -12.56
N ASP A 34 -7.64 9.50 -11.69
CA ASP A 34 -6.47 10.38 -11.83
C ASP A 34 -5.16 9.58 -11.91
N ASN A 35 -4.97 8.63 -11.00
CA ASN A 35 -3.75 7.81 -10.99
C ASN A 35 -3.64 6.94 -12.23
N ASN A 36 -4.74 6.33 -12.69
CA ASN A 36 -4.66 5.47 -13.87
C ASN A 36 -4.37 6.30 -15.14
N GLU A 37 -4.90 7.52 -15.24
CA GLU A 37 -4.58 8.48 -16.31
C GLU A 37 -3.10 8.87 -16.26
N GLU A 38 -2.59 9.30 -15.11
CA GLU A 38 -1.17 9.65 -14.91
C GLU A 38 -0.22 8.49 -15.22
N HIS A 39 -0.67 7.24 -15.03
CA HIS A 39 0.09 6.02 -15.31
C HIS A 39 -0.17 5.45 -16.72
N HIS A 40 -1.00 6.09 -17.55
CA HIS A 40 -1.40 5.61 -18.87
C HIS A 40 -1.96 4.17 -18.82
N THR A 41 -2.95 3.97 -17.95
CA THR A 41 -3.60 2.69 -17.65
C THR A 41 -5.12 2.82 -17.52
N ASP A 42 -5.67 3.99 -17.82
CA ASP A 42 -7.10 4.28 -17.87
C ASP A 42 -7.85 3.40 -18.88
N GLU A 43 -7.22 3.04 -20.00
CA GLU A 43 -7.75 2.05 -20.95
C GLU A 43 -7.74 0.61 -20.40
N VAL A 44 -6.91 0.32 -19.39
CA VAL A 44 -6.80 -1.02 -18.77
C VAL A 44 -7.90 -1.23 -17.73
N SER A 45 -8.26 -0.17 -16.99
CA SER A 45 -9.21 -0.25 -15.89
C SER A 45 -9.63 1.15 -15.44
N GLN A 46 -10.92 1.32 -15.13
CA GLN A 46 -11.44 2.50 -14.43
C GLN A 46 -11.91 2.21 -13.00
N GLU A 47 -11.91 0.94 -12.58
CA GLU A 47 -12.43 0.50 -11.28
C GLU A 47 -11.34 0.04 -10.31
N ARG A 48 -10.20 -0.42 -10.84
CA ARG A 48 -9.04 -0.87 -10.07
C ARG A 48 -7.87 0.06 -10.31
N LEU A 49 -7.11 0.33 -9.24
CA LEU A 49 -5.83 1.03 -9.33
C LEU A 49 -4.82 0.16 -10.09
N VAL A 50 -4.35 0.67 -11.22
CA VAL A 50 -3.28 0.06 -12.02
C VAL A 50 -2.19 1.11 -12.17
N VAL A 51 -0.99 0.79 -11.70
CA VAL A 51 0.15 1.72 -11.69
C VAL A 51 1.34 1.06 -12.37
N ARG A 52 2.33 1.86 -12.75
CA ARG A 52 3.56 1.41 -13.36
C ARG A 52 4.72 1.64 -12.40
N ARG A 53 5.54 0.60 -12.24
CA ARG A 53 6.66 0.62 -11.29
C ARG A 53 7.60 1.80 -11.55
N GLY A 54 8.12 2.39 -10.48
CA GLY A 54 9.04 3.53 -10.54
C GLY A 54 8.41 4.88 -10.85
N GLN A 55 7.08 4.98 -10.78
CA GLN A 55 6.31 6.23 -10.79
C GLN A 55 5.40 6.23 -9.56
N ASN A 56 5.22 7.38 -8.93
CA ASN A 56 4.39 7.53 -7.74
C ASN A 56 2.90 7.56 -8.07
N PHE A 57 2.05 7.21 -7.10
CA PHE A 57 0.60 7.39 -7.17
C PHE A 57 0.08 7.98 -5.86
N LYS A 58 -1.09 8.61 -5.92
CA LYS A 58 -1.73 9.30 -4.79
C LYS A 58 -2.67 8.37 -4.03
N MET A 59 -2.66 8.44 -2.70
CA MET A 59 -3.65 7.76 -1.86
C MET A 59 -4.04 8.67 -0.70
N THR A 60 -5.33 8.83 -0.45
CA THR A 60 -5.84 9.56 0.73
C THR A 60 -6.37 8.56 1.76
N LEU A 61 -5.91 8.72 3.00
CA LEU A 61 -6.44 8.00 4.15
C LEU A 61 -7.27 8.95 5.01
N THR A 62 -8.51 8.58 5.30
CA THR A 62 -9.32 9.21 6.33
C THR A 62 -9.24 8.34 7.59
N LEU A 63 -8.72 8.91 8.68
CA LEU A 63 -8.51 8.25 9.96
C LEU A 63 -9.56 8.71 10.99
N MET A 64 -9.88 7.86 11.96
CA MET A 64 -10.82 8.19 13.03
C MET A 64 -10.24 9.19 14.04
N GLN A 65 -8.91 9.20 14.16
CA GLN A 65 -8.12 10.12 14.98
C GLN A 65 -7.08 10.84 14.13
N SER A 66 -6.64 12.02 14.56
CA SER A 66 -5.61 12.76 13.83
C SER A 66 -4.28 12.01 13.88
N PHE A 67 -3.62 11.91 12.73
CA PHE A 67 -2.26 11.41 12.62
C PHE A 67 -1.28 12.51 12.99
N ASP A 68 -0.43 12.23 13.98
CA ASP A 68 0.65 13.10 14.44
C ASP A 68 2.01 12.43 14.18
N PRO A 69 2.77 12.86 13.14
CA PRO A 69 4.04 12.22 12.80
C PRO A 69 5.16 12.46 13.82
N GLU A 70 5.00 13.37 14.79
CA GLU A 70 5.99 13.54 15.86
C GLU A 70 5.94 12.37 16.86
N HIS A 71 4.75 11.80 17.07
CA HIS A 71 4.48 10.78 18.09
C HIS A 71 4.05 9.43 17.50
N GLN A 72 3.65 9.40 16.23
CA GLN A 72 3.11 8.22 15.56
C GLN A 72 3.88 7.92 14.27
N GLN A 73 3.93 6.65 13.91
CA GLN A 73 4.48 6.18 12.64
C GLN A 73 3.37 5.46 11.86
N LEU A 74 3.09 5.94 10.66
CA LEU A 74 2.25 5.23 9.70
C LEU A 74 3.12 4.28 8.89
N VAL A 75 2.88 2.98 9.00
CA VAL A 75 3.62 1.94 8.28
C VAL A 75 2.72 1.33 7.21
N LEU A 76 3.18 1.33 5.97
CA LEU A 76 2.59 0.64 4.84
C LEU A 76 3.36 -0.64 4.53
N THR A 77 2.63 -1.69 4.16
CA THR A 77 3.21 -2.96 3.70
C THR A 77 2.59 -3.34 2.37
N ALA A 78 3.39 -3.40 1.31
CA ALA A 78 2.99 -3.92 0.01
C ALA A 78 3.43 -5.38 -0.13
N LYS A 79 2.52 -6.29 -0.45
CA LYS A 79 2.79 -7.73 -0.63
C LYS A 79 2.30 -8.21 -1.99
N THR A 80 3.09 -9.04 -2.66
CA THR A 80 2.67 -9.75 -3.88
C THR A 80 3.05 -11.24 -3.82
N GLY A 81 2.20 -12.09 -4.38
CA GLY A 81 2.38 -13.54 -4.37
C GLY A 81 2.16 -14.21 -3.01
N GLN A 82 2.09 -15.55 -3.01
CA GLN A 82 1.75 -16.34 -1.82
C GLN A 82 2.87 -16.40 -0.77
N HIS A 83 4.13 -16.25 -1.19
CA HIS A 83 5.31 -16.34 -0.32
C HIS A 83 6.10 -15.03 -0.35
N ALA A 84 5.41 -13.95 0.00
CA ALA A 84 5.95 -12.60 0.03
C ALA A 84 7.10 -12.47 1.04
N SER A 85 8.25 -11.93 0.62
CA SER A 85 9.39 -11.67 1.50
C SER A 85 10.21 -10.47 1.05
N GLU A 86 10.86 -9.79 2.00
CA GLU A 86 11.70 -8.60 1.73
C GLU A 86 12.91 -8.98 0.85
N ASP A 87 13.55 -10.11 1.11
CA ASP A 87 14.75 -10.56 0.38
C ASP A 87 14.50 -10.92 -1.10
N LYS A 88 13.24 -11.24 -1.42
CA LYS A 88 12.77 -11.52 -2.78
C LYS A 88 12.17 -10.29 -3.46
N GLY A 89 12.01 -9.17 -2.74
CA GLY A 89 11.34 -7.96 -3.24
C GLY A 89 9.83 -8.12 -3.43
N THR A 90 9.23 -9.20 -2.92
CA THR A 90 7.79 -9.47 -2.99
C THR A 90 7.03 -8.97 -1.76
N LEU A 91 7.74 -8.46 -0.76
CA LEU A 91 7.21 -7.73 0.39
C LEU A 91 8.05 -6.47 0.60
N SER A 92 7.40 -5.33 0.78
CA SER A 92 8.09 -4.08 1.13
C SER A 92 7.36 -3.38 2.27
N ARG A 93 8.10 -3.06 3.34
CA ARG A 93 7.64 -2.23 4.48
C ARG A 93 8.25 -0.83 4.39
N PHE A 94 7.40 0.18 4.43
CA PHE A 94 7.77 1.59 4.23
C PHE A 94 6.77 2.48 4.95
N GLY A 95 7.11 3.73 5.27
CA GLY A 95 6.27 4.50 6.17
C GLY A 95 6.74 5.92 6.38
N TYR A 96 5.92 6.67 7.12
CA TYR A 96 6.17 8.05 7.45
C TYR A 96 5.96 8.29 8.95
N PRO A 97 6.92 8.89 9.66
CA PRO A 97 8.31 9.11 9.23
C PRO A 97 9.04 7.81 8.85
N ASP A 98 10.13 7.89 8.06
CA ASP A 98 10.89 6.70 7.60
C ASP A 98 11.88 6.20 8.67
N ASN A 99 11.34 5.70 9.77
CA ASN A 99 12.08 5.05 10.86
C ASN A 99 11.79 3.54 10.94
N ILE A 100 11.56 2.88 9.79
CA ILE A 100 11.24 1.46 9.73
C ILE A 100 12.50 0.60 9.65
N ARG A 101 12.62 -0.35 10.57
CA ARG A 101 13.61 -1.43 10.46
C ARG A 101 13.19 -2.43 9.38
N ARG A 102 14.05 -2.61 8.39
CA ARG A 102 13.92 -3.54 7.27
C ARG A 102 15.01 -4.62 7.33
N SER A 103 14.82 -5.73 6.63
CA SER A 103 15.88 -6.71 6.37
C SER A 103 17.09 -6.03 5.69
N SER A 104 18.31 -6.43 6.05
CA SER A 104 19.54 -5.96 5.41
C SER A 104 19.65 -6.39 3.95
N SER A 105 18.91 -7.42 3.55
CA SER A 105 18.82 -7.94 2.19
C SER A 105 17.53 -7.56 1.47
N ALA A 106 16.76 -6.59 2.01
CA ALA A 106 15.52 -6.13 1.40
C ALA A 106 15.76 -5.61 -0.03
N LYS A 107 14.87 -6.01 -0.95
CA LYS A 107 14.84 -5.57 -2.36
C LYS A 107 13.53 -4.88 -2.67
N ALA A 108 13.46 -4.19 -3.82
CA ALA A 108 12.25 -3.49 -4.26
C ALA A 108 11.61 -2.67 -3.13
N MET A 109 12.39 -1.74 -2.55
CA MET A 109 11.92 -0.88 -1.47
C MET A 109 11.00 0.23 -1.98
N TRP A 110 9.74 0.17 -1.59
CA TRP A 110 8.75 1.22 -1.85
C TRP A 110 9.02 2.42 -0.95
N LYS A 111 8.57 3.59 -1.40
CA LYS A 111 8.68 4.85 -0.65
C LYS A 111 7.30 5.46 -0.45
N VAL A 112 7.18 6.23 0.62
CA VAL A 112 5.99 7.05 0.89
C VAL A 112 6.42 8.43 1.38
N GLU A 113 5.72 9.44 0.89
CA GLU A 113 5.89 10.83 1.28
C GLU A 113 4.52 11.43 1.57
N LEU A 114 4.47 12.39 2.49
CA LEU A 114 3.27 13.22 2.67
C LEU A 114 3.21 14.28 1.59
N LEU A 115 2.06 14.41 0.93
CA LEU A 115 1.85 15.55 0.05
C LEU A 115 1.72 16.83 0.88
N THR A 116 2.41 17.88 0.44
CA THR A 116 2.41 19.19 1.09
C THR A 116 1.05 19.89 0.88
N GLY A 117 0.66 20.73 1.84
CA GLY A 117 -0.59 21.52 1.74
C GLY A 117 -1.57 21.36 2.90
N PHE A 118 -1.27 20.50 3.87
CA PHE A 118 -2.08 20.32 5.08
C PHE A 118 -1.22 20.49 6.33
N SER A 119 -1.78 21.11 7.37
CA SER A 119 -1.16 21.14 8.70
C SER A 119 -1.44 19.84 9.43
N LEU A 120 -0.39 19.20 9.94
CA LEU A 120 -0.49 18.07 10.87
C LEU A 120 -0.53 18.58 12.31
N PRO A 121 -1.20 17.90 13.24
CA PRO A 121 -1.92 16.62 13.07
C PRO A 121 -3.24 16.74 12.27
N SER A 122 -3.56 15.75 11.44
CA SER A 122 -4.79 15.73 10.62
C SER A 122 -5.43 14.34 10.58
N LYS A 123 -6.77 14.29 10.52
CA LYS A 123 -7.52 13.05 10.28
C LYS A 123 -7.43 12.58 8.83
N THR A 124 -7.26 13.50 7.89
CA THR A 124 -7.12 13.18 6.48
C THR A 124 -5.67 13.37 6.07
N VAL A 125 -5.07 12.31 5.53
CA VAL A 125 -3.66 12.26 5.16
C VAL A 125 -3.53 11.84 3.71
N THR A 126 -2.96 12.70 2.88
CA THR A 126 -2.69 12.39 1.47
C THR A 126 -1.24 11.99 1.28
N LEU A 127 -1.05 10.83 0.69
CA LEU A 127 0.23 10.13 0.54
C LEU A 127 0.61 10.06 -0.94
N SER A 128 1.89 10.25 -1.22
CA SER A 128 2.54 9.91 -2.48
C SER A 128 3.31 8.61 -2.27
N ILE A 129 2.87 7.52 -2.90
CA ILE A 129 3.47 6.19 -2.77
C ILE A 129 4.22 5.85 -4.06
N THR A 130 5.48 5.45 -3.93
CA THR A 130 6.32 5.11 -5.09
C THR A 130 6.75 3.64 -5.03
N PRO A 131 6.19 2.74 -5.85
CA PRO A 131 6.84 1.47 -6.16
C PRO A 131 8.19 1.73 -6.83
N PRO A 132 9.28 1.04 -6.48
CA PRO A 132 10.57 1.24 -7.13
C PRO A 132 10.59 0.65 -8.54
N ALA A 133 11.57 1.06 -9.35
CA ALA A 133 11.71 0.64 -10.75
C ALA A 133 11.90 -0.89 -10.93
N ASP A 134 12.44 -1.56 -9.92
CA ASP A 134 12.70 -3.00 -9.88
C ASP A 134 11.56 -3.80 -9.21
N ALA A 135 10.44 -3.17 -8.86
CA ALA A 135 9.30 -3.87 -8.28
C ALA A 135 8.81 -5.02 -9.18
N PRO A 136 8.52 -6.20 -8.62
CA PRO A 136 7.83 -7.26 -9.35
C PRO A 136 6.51 -6.78 -9.98
N VAL A 137 6.22 -7.26 -11.19
CA VAL A 137 4.95 -6.99 -11.87
C VAL A 137 3.90 -7.97 -11.38
N GLY A 138 2.72 -7.49 -10.97
CA GLY A 138 1.65 -8.33 -10.46
C GLY A 138 0.61 -7.60 -9.63
N GLU A 139 -0.35 -8.36 -9.09
CA GLU A 139 -1.29 -7.86 -8.10
C GLU A 139 -0.61 -7.75 -6.73
N TYR A 140 -0.88 -6.66 -6.05
CA TYR A 140 -0.40 -6.34 -4.71
C TYR A 140 -1.57 -6.14 -3.76
N GLU A 141 -1.38 -6.58 -2.52
CA GLU A 141 -2.19 -6.19 -1.37
C GLU A 141 -1.43 -5.13 -0.57
N LEU A 142 -2.10 -4.03 -0.26
CA LEU A 142 -1.54 -2.94 0.54
C LEU A 142 -2.19 -2.94 1.92
N PHE A 143 -1.35 -2.97 2.95
CA PHE A 143 -1.75 -2.91 4.35
C PHE A 143 -1.25 -1.63 4.99
N GLY A 144 -2.04 -1.06 5.89
CA GLY A 144 -1.68 0.07 6.73
C GLY A 144 -1.62 -0.38 8.17
N LYS A 145 -0.56 -0.01 8.87
CA LYS A 145 -0.39 -0.18 10.30
C LYS A 145 -0.20 1.18 10.95
N LEU A 146 -1.02 1.47 11.94
CA LEU A 146 -0.94 2.68 12.75
C LEU A 146 -1.21 2.28 14.20
N GLN A 147 -0.27 2.58 15.09
CA GLN A 147 -0.27 2.09 16.48
C GLN A 147 -0.36 0.55 16.52
N ASP A 148 -1.36 0.01 17.20
CA ASP A 148 -1.54 -1.43 17.41
C ASP A 148 -2.45 -2.09 16.35
N GLU A 149 -3.02 -1.31 15.43
CA GLU A 149 -3.90 -1.82 14.38
C GLU A 149 -3.16 -1.97 13.05
N GLU A 150 -3.36 -3.12 12.40
CA GLU A 150 -3.02 -3.35 10.99
C GLU A 150 -4.29 -3.69 10.20
N LYS A 151 -4.51 -3.01 9.08
CA LYS A 151 -5.69 -3.15 8.23
C LYS A 151 -5.31 -3.25 6.75
N SER A 152 -6.05 -4.07 6.00
CA SER A 152 -5.98 -4.05 4.54
C SER A 152 -6.55 -2.74 4.01
N LEU A 153 -5.76 -1.98 3.26
CA LEU A 153 -6.17 -0.73 2.63
C LEU A 153 -6.77 -0.97 1.24
N GLY A 154 -6.34 -2.03 0.56
CA GLY A 154 -6.89 -2.42 -0.73
C GLY A 154 -5.91 -3.18 -1.60
N LYS A 155 -6.27 -3.34 -2.87
CA LYS A 155 -5.47 -4.02 -3.89
C LYS A 155 -5.12 -3.08 -5.03
N LEU A 156 -3.96 -3.31 -5.62
CA LEU A 156 -3.50 -2.60 -6.81
C LEU A 156 -2.73 -3.55 -7.73
N VAL A 157 -2.63 -3.19 -9.01
CA VAL A 157 -1.80 -3.90 -9.97
C VAL A 157 -0.60 -3.03 -10.32
N VAL A 158 0.60 -3.58 -10.21
CA VAL A 158 1.83 -2.94 -10.65
C VAL A 158 2.27 -3.54 -11.98
N LEU A 159 2.42 -2.69 -12.98
CA LEU A 159 2.87 -3.01 -14.33
C LEU A 159 4.28 -2.50 -14.60
N PHE A 160 4.84 -2.96 -15.71
CA PHE A 160 6.05 -2.39 -16.28
C PHE A 160 5.84 -0.92 -16.69
N ASN A 161 6.90 -0.10 -16.57
CA ASN A 161 6.89 1.31 -16.96
C ASN A 161 7.84 1.58 -18.15
N PRO A 162 7.33 1.60 -19.41
CA PRO A 162 8.16 1.94 -20.58
C PRO A 162 8.50 3.44 -20.69
N TRP A 163 7.90 4.31 -19.87
CA TRP A 163 8.14 5.76 -19.85
C TRP A 163 9.25 6.19 -18.89
N GLN A 164 9.88 5.26 -18.15
CA GLN A 164 11.06 5.60 -17.37
C GLN A 164 12.23 6.04 -18.28
N GLN A 165 12.85 7.17 -17.94
CA GLN A 165 13.93 7.80 -18.73
C GLN A 165 15.12 6.86 -18.98
N HIS A 166 15.39 5.90 -18.09
CA HIS A 166 16.52 4.96 -18.21
C HIS A 166 16.13 3.57 -18.71
N CYS A 167 14.90 3.36 -19.20
CA CYS A 167 14.50 2.06 -19.73
C CYS A 167 15.14 1.81 -21.11
N PRO A 168 15.99 0.77 -21.28
CA PRO A 168 16.56 0.43 -22.58
C PRO A 168 15.47 0.10 -23.60
N GLU A 169 15.66 0.50 -24.86
CA GLU A 169 14.63 0.39 -25.90
C GLU A 169 14.21 -1.07 -26.18
N TRP A 170 15.13 -2.02 -26.12
CA TRP A 170 14.83 -3.46 -26.29
C TRP A 170 13.90 -4.00 -25.19
N LEU A 171 14.03 -3.50 -23.95
CA LEU A 171 13.19 -3.92 -22.83
C LEU A 171 11.77 -3.38 -22.97
N LYS A 172 11.61 -2.18 -23.55
CA LYS A 172 10.28 -1.63 -23.88
C LYS A 172 9.51 -2.55 -24.81
N TRP A 173 10.16 -3.08 -25.85
CA TRP A 173 9.50 -3.98 -26.80
C TRP A 173 9.14 -5.35 -26.22
N GLN A 174 10.05 -5.93 -25.44
CA GLN A 174 9.87 -7.27 -24.88
C GLN A 174 8.78 -7.29 -23.79
N ASP A 175 8.79 -6.30 -22.89
CA ASP A 175 7.77 -6.20 -21.82
C ASP A 175 6.43 -5.65 -22.34
N CYS A 176 6.40 -4.82 -23.39
CA CYS A 176 5.14 -4.47 -24.07
C CYS A 176 4.46 -5.71 -24.68
N GLN A 177 5.23 -6.63 -25.30
CA GLN A 177 4.65 -7.87 -25.84
C GLN A 177 4.08 -8.77 -24.73
N VAL A 178 4.81 -8.93 -23.62
CA VAL A 178 4.35 -9.74 -22.47
C VAL A 178 3.14 -9.12 -21.78
N THR A 179 3.13 -7.79 -21.60
CA THR A 179 2.01 -7.06 -20.99
C THR A 179 0.77 -7.12 -21.88
N TYR A 180 0.92 -6.88 -23.19
CA TYR A 180 -0.16 -6.98 -24.18
C TYR A 180 -0.76 -8.38 -24.23
N GLN A 181 0.06 -9.43 -24.23
CA GLN A 181 -0.42 -10.82 -24.22
C GLN A 181 -1.16 -11.17 -22.92
N LYS A 182 -0.69 -10.70 -21.76
CA LYS A 182 -1.37 -10.93 -20.47
C LYS A 182 -2.70 -10.16 -20.34
N CYS A 183 -2.80 -8.96 -20.92
CA CYS A 183 -4.04 -8.18 -20.96
C CYS A 183 -5.08 -8.77 -21.92
N LYS A 184 -4.68 -9.46 -22.99
CA LYS A 184 -5.61 -10.14 -23.92
C LYS A 184 -6.20 -11.46 -23.41
N LEU A 185 -5.66 -12.02 -22.32
CA LEU A 185 -6.07 -13.31 -21.79
C LEU A 185 -6.99 -13.21 -20.56
N LYS A 186 -7.62 -12.04 -20.34
CA LYS A 186 -8.68 -11.86 -19.34
C LYS A 186 -9.90 -11.23 -19.98
#